data_AF-A0A409W9D7-F1
#
_entry.id   AF-A0A409W9D7-F1
#
_cell.length_a   1.000
_cell.length_b   1.000
_cell.length_c   1.000
_cell.angle_alpha   90.00
_cell.angle_beta   90.00
_cell.angle_gamma   90.00
#
_symmetry.space_group_name_H-M   'P 1'
#
loop_
_entity.id
_entity.type
_entity.pdbx_description
1 polymer ?
#
loop_
_entity_poly.entity_id
_entity_poly.type
_entity_poly.pdbx_seq_one_letter_code
_entity_poly.pdbx_strand_id
1 'polypeptide(L)'
;MWDDLSIPPSLDPATLAYYISELIEAKKSVDEARYAMAAMYALQVYEWISGAQKEYRLIYKARWTSIKTLYLLCRYYPLILWPIVMWAYVGNHDADTCYRVAHPVHALLAPCQFFSQAVMMMRAYAFSGRSKKILVLLGFCYLCLLGTDIWVFCTQVDVPPRDFYLVQGGSGCFPNYGDGFMALRIGWHNKSQPRSQLAAILMDLVSLVVVVIQCQRMRGRDVSLGTYFVNQGLSAFIFVALVNIGAAIAFFRPPRFHTGIGLPLILVVSNLMNVIVFFLDILTYFNEQYFQNSTATSTGYTNANRAITAAFQFSAACTRGPTTNRNRFVEVDYRIYLSYSFRFLHSFF
;
A
#
# COMPACT_ATOMS: atom_id res chain seq x y z
N MET A 1 33.19 -10.82 -16.09
CA MET A 1 33.03 -10.53 -17.54
C MET A 1 33.39 -9.07 -17.87
N TRP A 2 34.27 -8.41 -17.10
CA TRP A 2 34.74 -7.03 -17.38
C TRP A 2 36.14 -6.72 -16.77
N ASP A 3 37.00 -7.72 -16.52
CA ASP A 3 38.36 -7.46 -15.98
C ASP A 3 39.33 -6.82 -16.99
N ASP A 4 38.89 -6.59 -18.24
CA ASP A 4 39.64 -5.91 -19.30
C ASP A 4 39.03 -4.54 -19.65
N LEU A 5 38.76 -3.69 -18.65
CA LEU A 5 38.49 -2.27 -18.91
C LEU A 5 39.80 -1.49 -19.11
N SER A 6 40.73 -2.03 -19.89
CA SER A 6 41.76 -1.22 -20.53
C SER A 6 41.02 -0.26 -21.46
N ILE A 7 40.94 1.02 -21.09
CA ILE A 7 40.41 2.09 -21.95
C ILE A 7 41.03 1.87 -23.33
N PRO A 8 40.26 1.48 -24.36
CA PRO A 8 40.85 1.21 -25.65
C PRO A 8 41.51 2.52 -26.09
N PRO A 9 42.79 2.51 -26.52
CA PRO A 9 43.61 3.71 -26.70
C PRO A 9 43.16 4.65 -27.83
N SER A 10 41.92 4.54 -28.30
CA SER A 10 41.26 5.49 -29.20
C SER A 10 39.73 5.36 -29.06
N LEU A 11 39.16 5.80 -27.94
CA LEU A 11 37.71 5.90 -27.81
C LEU A 11 37.24 7.07 -28.68
N ASP A 12 36.42 6.79 -29.69
CA ASP A 12 35.78 7.81 -30.52
C ASP A 12 35.04 8.83 -29.64
N PRO A 13 35.23 10.15 -29.83
CA PRO A 13 34.47 11.20 -29.14
C PRO A 13 32.96 10.93 -29.07
N ALA A 14 32.37 10.31 -30.10
CA ALA A 14 30.94 9.97 -30.10
C ALA A 14 30.58 8.91 -29.03
N THR A 15 31.44 7.91 -28.85
CA THR A 15 31.26 6.85 -27.85
C THR A 15 31.41 7.42 -26.43
N LEU A 16 32.39 8.30 -26.22
CA LEU A 16 32.56 8.99 -24.93
C LEU A 16 31.35 9.86 -24.59
N ALA A 17 30.83 10.62 -25.56
CA ALA A 17 29.65 11.46 -25.37
C ALA A 17 28.41 10.61 -24.97
N TYR A 18 28.23 9.44 -25.62
CA TYR A 18 27.18 8.50 -25.28
C TYR A 18 27.29 7.99 -23.82
N TYR A 19 28.47 7.55 -23.39
CA TYR A 19 28.68 7.08 -22.01
C TYR A 19 28.44 8.19 -20.98
N ILE A 20 28.87 9.42 -21.26
CA ILE A 20 28.63 10.55 -20.37
C ILE A 20 27.13 10.84 -20.25
N SER A 21 26.37 10.79 -21.35
CA SER A 21 24.91 10.98 -21.29
C SER A 21 24.21 9.92 -20.44
N GLU A 22 24.56 8.65 -20.60
CA GLU A 22 24.00 7.55 -19.80
C GLU A 22 24.31 7.73 -18.30
N LEU A 23 25.52 8.16 -17.97
CA LEU A 23 25.94 8.37 -16.58
C LEU A 23 25.20 9.56 -15.94
N ILE A 24 24.98 10.65 -16.69
CA ILE A 24 24.19 11.80 -16.22
C ILE A 24 22.73 11.39 -15.98
N GLU A 25 22.14 10.62 -16.89
CA GLU A 25 20.77 10.11 -16.73
C GLU A 25 20.65 9.16 -15.52
N ALA A 26 21.60 8.24 -15.36
CA ALA A 26 21.65 7.34 -14.21
C ALA A 26 21.75 8.11 -12.89
N LYS A 27 22.63 9.12 -12.81
CA LYS A 27 22.75 9.99 -11.62
C LYS A 27 21.46 10.71 -11.30
N LYS A 28 20.84 11.34 -12.31
CA LYS A 28 19.56 12.04 -12.14
C LYS A 28 18.48 11.11 -11.59
N SER A 29 18.42 9.89 -12.12
CA SER A 29 17.45 8.88 -11.71
C SER A 29 17.64 8.45 -10.24
N VAL A 30 18.89 8.30 -9.79
CA VAL A 30 19.22 8.00 -8.38
C VAL A 30 18.80 9.13 -7.45
N ASP A 31 19.06 10.39 -7.83
CA ASP A 31 18.68 11.54 -7.01
C ASP A 31 17.16 11.68 -6.93
N GLU A 32 16.44 11.49 -8.03
CA GLU A 32 14.98 11.41 -8.05
C GLU A 32 14.44 10.33 -7.10
N ALA A 33 15.06 9.14 -7.10
CA ALA A 33 14.71 8.06 -6.17
C ALA A 33 14.87 8.47 -4.71
N ARG A 34 16.00 9.12 -4.38
CA ARG A 34 16.31 9.57 -3.01
C ARG A 34 15.27 10.56 -2.51
N TYR A 35 14.92 11.55 -3.33
CA TYR A 35 13.87 12.51 -2.98
C TYR A 35 12.49 11.85 -2.85
N ALA A 36 12.16 10.93 -3.77
CA ALA A 36 10.90 10.19 -3.72
C ALA A 36 10.78 9.40 -2.42
N MET A 37 11.81 8.63 -2.06
CA MET A 37 11.77 7.82 -0.83
C MET A 37 11.73 8.68 0.44
N ALA A 38 12.45 9.80 0.48
CA ALA A 38 12.38 10.74 1.59
C ALA A 38 10.99 11.36 1.74
N ALA A 39 10.36 11.77 0.63
CA ALA A 39 9.01 12.30 0.62
C ALA A 39 7.98 11.25 1.07
N MET A 40 8.10 10.01 0.61
CA MET A 40 7.23 8.90 1.00
C MET A 40 7.36 8.57 2.50
N TYR A 41 8.57 8.58 3.04
CA TYR A 41 8.78 8.37 4.48
C TYR A 41 8.21 9.54 5.30
N ALA A 42 8.39 10.78 4.87
CA ALA A 42 7.79 11.94 5.52
C ALA A 42 6.25 11.85 5.53
N LEU A 43 5.64 11.43 4.41
CA LEU A 43 4.20 11.20 4.33
C LEU A 43 3.75 10.08 5.27
N GLN A 44 4.50 8.98 5.34
CA GLN A 44 4.22 7.87 6.25
C GLN A 44 4.27 8.29 7.73
N VAL A 45 5.25 9.12 8.11
CA VAL A 45 5.37 9.68 9.46
C VAL A 45 4.23 10.66 9.75
N TYR A 46 3.86 11.50 8.78
CA TYR A 46 2.74 12.43 8.92
C TYR A 46 1.42 11.69 9.16
N GLU A 47 1.10 10.69 8.34
CA GLU A 47 -0.08 9.83 8.51
C GLU A 47 -0.08 9.08 9.84
N TRP A 48 1.10 8.68 10.31
CA TRP A 48 1.26 8.05 11.60
C TRP A 48 0.89 9.01 12.74
N ILE A 49 1.47 10.21 12.76
CA ILE A 49 1.23 11.23 13.80
C ILE A 49 -0.23 11.69 13.78
N SER A 50 -0.79 11.97 12.60
CA SER A 50 -2.16 12.47 12.45
C SER A 50 -3.21 11.42 12.87
N GLY A 51 -2.91 10.13 12.67
CA GLY A 51 -3.76 9.01 13.05
C GLY A 51 -3.59 8.50 14.49
N ALA A 52 -2.46 8.79 15.15
CA ALA A 52 -2.03 8.13 16.39
C ALA A 52 -3.07 8.19 17.52
N GLN A 53 -3.70 9.36 17.74
CA GLN A 53 -4.67 9.52 18.83
C GLN A 53 -5.94 8.68 18.61
N LYS A 54 -6.44 8.66 17.37
CA LYS A 54 -7.63 7.88 16.99
C LYS A 54 -7.33 6.39 17.05
N GLU A 55 -6.17 5.99 16.55
CA GLU A 55 -5.68 4.61 16.60
C GLU A 55 -5.53 4.10 18.04
N TYR A 56 -4.96 4.92 18.93
CA TYR A 56 -4.85 4.56 20.34
C TYR A 56 -6.22 4.32 20.99
N ARG A 57 -7.19 5.21 20.72
CA ARG A 57 -8.53 5.10 21.31
C ARG A 57 -9.30 3.88 20.78
N LEU A 58 -9.22 3.60 19.49
CA LEU A 58 -10.07 2.62 18.81
C LEU A 58 -9.44 1.24 18.69
N ILE A 59 -8.15 1.18 18.34
CA ILE A 59 -7.47 -0.07 17.99
C ILE A 59 -6.73 -0.63 19.21
N TYR A 60 -5.97 0.20 19.93
CA TYR A 60 -5.17 -0.29 21.06
C TYR A 60 -6.05 -0.83 22.20
N LYS A 61 -7.14 -0.14 22.53
CA LYS A 61 -8.09 -0.57 23.57
C LYS A 61 -8.96 -1.77 23.18
N ALA A 62 -9.08 -2.08 21.88
CA ALA A 62 -9.86 -3.23 21.42
C ALA A 62 -9.16 -4.56 21.76
N ARG A 63 -9.95 -5.62 21.93
CA ARG A 63 -9.46 -6.99 22.17
C ARG A 63 -8.47 -7.41 21.07
N TRP A 64 -7.43 -8.14 21.46
CA TRP A 64 -6.47 -8.70 20.51
C TRP A 64 -7.15 -9.70 19.57
N THR A 65 -7.04 -9.43 18.27
CA THR A 65 -7.50 -10.28 17.17
C THR A 65 -6.38 -10.43 16.16
N SER A 66 -6.39 -11.49 15.35
CA SER A 66 -5.39 -11.68 14.29
C SER A 66 -5.35 -10.49 13.30
N ILE A 67 -6.51 -9.92 13.01
CA ILE A 67 -6.67 -8.75 12.15
C ILE A 67 -5.96 -7.52 12.77
N LYS A 68 -6.10 -7.31 14.08
CA LYS A 68 -5.38 -6.24 14.80
C LYS A 68 -3.87 -6.43 14.72
N THR A 69 -3.38 -7.64 14.94
CA THR A 69 -1.93 -7.94 14.85
C THR A 69 -1.41 -7.65 13.44
N LEU A 70 -2.11 -8.11 12.41
CA LEU A 70 -1.70 -7.91 11.02
C LEU A 70 -1.71 -6.43 10.63
N TYR A 71 -2.71 -5.68 11.11
CA TYR A 71 -2.77 -4.23 10.92
C TYR A 71 -1.57 -3.52 11.57
N LEU A 72 -1.27 -3.83 12.84
CA LEU A 72 -0.14 -3.23 13.55
C LEU A 72 1.19 -3.58 12.87
N LEU A 73 1.36 -4.83 12.40
CA LEU A 73 2.53 -5.22 11.63
C LEU A 73 2.62 -4.42 10.33
N CYS A 74 1.56 -4.35 9.53
CA CYS A 74 1.56 -3.61 8.27
C CYS A 74 1.86 -2.10 8.45
N ARG A 75 1.48 -1.51 9.59
CA ARG A 75 1.67 -0.08 9.87
C ARG A 75 3.02 0.24 10.51
N TYR A 76 3.39 -0.48 11.57
CA TYR A 76 4.59 -0.18 12.35
C TYR A 76 5.85 -0.81 11.78
N TYR A 77 5.74 -1.93 11.03
CA TYR A 77 6.90 -2.57 10.42
C TYR A 77 7.60 -1.65 9.40
N PRO A 78 6.90 -1.07 8.38
CA PRO A 78 7.55 -0.13 7.47
C PRO A 78 8.11 1.09 8.20
N LEU A 79 7.40 1.61 9.21
CA LEU A 79 7.84 2.78 9.98
C LEU A 79 9.21 2.57 10.65
N ILE A 80 9.45 1.37 11.21
CA ILE A 80 10.73 1.00 11.85
C ILE A 80 11.80 0.64 10.82
N LEU A 81 11.39 -0.02 9.73
CA LEU A 81 12.30 -0.46 8.68
C LEU A 81 12.85 0.71 7.85
N TRP A 82 12.03 1.73 7.61
CA TRP A 82 12.35 2.84 6.72
C TRP A 82 13.63 3.60 7.06
N PRO A 83 13.97 3.92 8.32
CA PRO A 83 15.26 4.49 8.67
C PRO A 83 16.45 3.65 8.18
N ILE A 84 16.37 2.33 8.24
CA ILE A 84 17.43 1.42 7.75
C ILE A 84 17.52 1.49 6.22
N VAL A 85 16.37 1.50 5.56
CA VAL A 85 16.26 1.63 4.09
C VAL A 85 16.77 2.99 3.61
N MET A 86 16.46 4.06 4.32
CA MET A 86 16.98 5.42 4.09
C MET A 86 18.48 5.48 4.24
N TRP A 87 19.02 4.90 5.31
CA TRP A 87 20.46 4.83 5.48
C TRP A 87 21.11 4.10 4.30
N ALA A 88 20.57 2.96 3.87
CA ALA A 88 21.13 2.16 2.78
C ALA A 88 21.04 2.82 1.39
N TYR A 89 19.91 3.43 1.04
CA TYR A 89 19.69 3.98 -0.31
C TYR A 89 19.97 5.48 -0.45
N VAL A 90 19.83 6.27 0.62
CA VAL A 90 20.11 7.72 0.57
C VAL A 90 21.55 8.02 0.98
N GLY A 91 22.15 7.20 1.84
CA GLY A 91 23.55 7.34 2.22
C GLY A 91 24.51 7.21 1.03
N ASN A 92 25.70 7.79 1.19
CA ASN A 92 26.82 7.57 0.27
C ASN A 92 27.71 6.49 0.89
N HIS A 93 27.67 5.29 0.30
CA HIS A 93 28.43 4.14 0.74
C HIS A 93 29.47 3.75 -0.31
N ASP A 94 30.51 3.07 0.15
CA ASP A 94 31.47 2.38 -0.70
C ASP A 94 30.86 1.10 -1.29
N ALA A 95 31.48 0.60 -2.36
CA ALA A 95 31.00 -0.58 -3.05
C ALA A 95 30.94 -1.81 -2.13
N ASP A 96 31.97 -2.05 -1.31
CA ASP A 96 32.05 -3.24 -0.44
C ASP A 96 30.94 -3.25 0.63
N THR A 97 30.62 -2.09 1.20
CA THR A 97 29.45 -1.92 2.08
C THR A 97 28.16 -2.26 1.34
N CYS A 98 27.97 -1.75 0.11
CA CYS A 98 26.76 -2.03 -0.65
C CYS A 98 26.59 -3.51 -1.03
N TYR A 99 27.66 -4.22 -1.37
CA TYR A 99 27.59 -5.68 -1.60
C TYR A 99 27.07 -6.45 -0.37
N ARG A 100 27.45 -6.01 0.84
CA ARG A 100 27.03 -6.65 2.10
C ARG A 100 25.63 -6.25 2.54
N VAL A 101 25.23 -5.01 2.27
CA VAL A 101 23.98 -4.40 2.79
C VAL A 101 22.80 -4.58 1.83
N ALA A 102 23.01 -4.59 0.52
CA ALA A 102 21.91 -4.58 -0.45
C ALA A 102 20.98 -5.80 -0.31
N HIS A 103 21.54 -7.01 -0.19
CA HIS A 103 20.76 -8.25 -0.03
C HIS A 103 19.87 -8.26 1.24
N PRO A 104 20.41 -8.05 2.47
CA PRO A 104 19.59 -8.07 3.67
C PRO A 104 18.55 -6.94 3.68
N VAL A 105 18.88 -5.74 3.18
CA VAL A 105 17.91 -4.64 3.09
C VAL A 105 16.76 -4.98 2.15
N HIS A 106 17.05 -5.59 0.99
CA HIS A 106 16.01 -6.08 0.09
C HIS A 106 15.16 -7.18 0.70
N ALA A 107 15.77 -8.13 1.40
CA ALA A 107 15.04 -9.19 2.10
C ALA A 107 14.13 -8.63 3.20
N LEU A 108 14.57 -7.58 3.91
CA LEU A 108 13.77 -6.89 4.93
C LEU A 108 12.61 -6.09 4.34
N LEU A 109 12.66 -5.70 3.06
CA LEU A 109 11.52 -5.06 2.39
C LEU A 109 10.39 -6.05 2.04
N ALA A 110 10.71 -7.35 1.92
CA ALA A 110 9.75 -8.36 1.48
C ALA A 110 8.52 -8.50 2.41
N PRO A 111 8.64 -8.50 3.75
CA PRO A 111 7.49 -8.58 4.65
C PRO A 111 6.49 -7.44 4.51
N CYS A 112 6.92 -6.25 4.08
CA CYS A 112 6.00 -5.15 3.78
C CYS A 112 4.97 -5.58 2.72
N GLN A 113 5.41 -6.30 1.69
CA GLN A 113 4.52 -6.84 0.65
C GLN A 113 3.63 -7.97 1.17
N PHE A 114 4.17 -8.85 2.02
CA PHE A 114 3.41 -9.99 2.55
C PHE A 114 2.25 -9.53 3.44
N PHE A 115 2.49 -8.56 4.31
CA PHE A 115 1.49 -8.11 5.26
C PHE A 115 0.30 -7.43 4.57
N SER A 116 0.54 -6.58 3.57
CA SER A 116 -0.57 -5.94 2.85
C SER A 116 -1.42 -6.93 2.07
N GLN A 117 -0.79 -7.90 1.40
CA GLN A 117 -1.49 -8.97 0.69
C GLN A 117 -2.29 -9.86 1.63
N ALA A 118 -1.75 -10.16 2.82
CA ALA A 118 -2.49 -10.88 3.85
C ALA A 118 -3.72 -10.09 4.35
N VAL A 119 -3.63 -8.76 4.47
CA VAL A 119 -4.77 -7.91 4.87
C VAL A 119 -5.87 -7.98 3.80
N MET A 120 -5.51 -7.90 2.51
CA MET A 120 -6.46 -8.03 1.40
C MET A 120 -7.13 -9.40 1.38
N MET A 121 -6.37 -10.48 1.54
CA MET A 121 -6.90 -11.84 1.66
C MET A 121 -7.90 -11.97 2.83
N MET A 122 -7.55 -11.44 4.01
CA MET A 122 -8.40 -11.52 5.20
C MET A 122 -9.72 -10.77 5.01
N ARG A 123 -9.71 -9.62 4.30
CA ARG A 123 -10.92 -8.88 3.94
C ARG A 123 -11.81 -9.67 2.99
N ALA A 124 -11.24 -10.19 1.90
CA ALA A 124 -11.98 -11.00 0.94
C ALA A 124 -12.60 -12.24 1.62
N TYR A 125 -11.88 -12.88 2.54
CA TYR A 125 -12.40 -13.97 3.35
C TYR A 125 -13.57 -13.55 4.26
N ALA A 126 -13.48 -12.39 4.91
CA ALA A 126 -14.57 -11.86 5.74
C ALA A 126 -15.85 -11.59 4.93
N PHE A 127 -15.72 -10.99 3.74
CA PHE A 127 -16.85 -10.76 2.82
C PHE A 127 -17.48 -12.05 2.29
N SER A 128 -16.70 -13.12 2.19
CA SER A 128 -17.18 -14.42 1.71
C SER A 128 -18.10 -15.17 2.68
N GLY A 129 -18.52 -14.54 3.78
CA GLY A 129 -19.31 -15.18 4.83
C GLY A 129 -18.53 -16.30 5.55
N ARG A 130 -17.20 -16.20 5.61
CA ARG A 130 -16.29 -17.19 6.21
C ARG A 130 -16.40 -18.60 5.60
N SER A 131 -16.67 -18.69 4.30
CA SER A 131 -16.73 -19.99 3.64
C SER A 131 -15.33 -20.64 3.55
N LYS A 132 -15.20 -21.88 4.07
CA LYS A 132 -13.92 -22.61 4.05
C LYS A 132 -13.37 -22.83 2.63
N LYS A 133 -14.26 -23.00 1.64
CA LYS A 133 -13.89 -23.17 0.23
C LYS A 133 -13.12 -21.96 -0.32
N ILE A 134 -13.60 -20.75 -0.03
CA ILE A 134 -12.95 -19.51 -0.47
C ILE A 134 -11.66 -19.27 0.29
N LEU A 135 -11.61 -19.64 1.58
CA LEU A 135 -10.36 -19.58 2.35
C LEU A 135 -9.26 -20.45 1.74
N VAL A 136 -9.58 -21.69 1.35
CA VAL A 136 -8.60 -22.60 0.72
C VAL A 136 -8.13 -22.04 -0.63
N LEU A 137 -9.04 -21.51 -1.45
CA LEU A 137 -8.70 -20.89 -2.73
C LEU A 137 -7.78 -19.68 -2.55
N LEU A 138 -8.20 -18.70 -1.74
CA LEU A 138 -7.43 -17.48 -1.50
C LEU A 138 -6.09 -17.79 -0.80
N GLY A 139 -6.09 -18.75 0.14
CA GLY A 139 -4.89 -19.18 0.83
C GLY A 139 -3.88 -19.84 -0.09
N PHE A 140 -4.33 -20.69 -1.03
CA PHE A 140 -3.46 -21.25 -2.05
C PHE A 140 -2.86 -20.15 -2.94
N CYS A 141 -3.66 -19.23 -3.44
CA CYS A 141 -3.17 -18.09 -4.22
C CYS A 141 -2.14 -17.24 -3.44
N TYR A 142 -2.42 -16.98 -2.17
CA TYR A 142 -1.52 -16.23 -1.29
C TYR A 142 -0.20 -16.97 -1.05
N LEU A 143 -0.21 -18.28 -0.83
CA LEU A 143 1.01 -19.07 -0.67
C LEU A 143 1.87 -19.10 -1.94
N CYS A 144 1.24 -19.21 -3.11
CA CYS A 144 1.94 -19.11 -4.41
C CYS A 144 2.59 -17.73 -4.59
N LEU A 145 1.89 -16.66 -4.22
CA LEU A 145 2.42 -15.30 -4.25
C LEU A 145 3.60 -15.16 -3.28
N LEU A 146 3.43 -15.59 -2.02
CA LEU A 146 4.47 -15.55 -1.00
C LEU A 146 5.73 -16.31 -1.43
N GLY A 147 5.57 -17.53 -1.97
CA GLY A 147 6.70 -18.31 -2.49
C GLY A 147 7.42 -17.61 -3.65
N THR A 148 6.65 -16.96 -4.53
CA THR A 148 7.20 -16.19 -5.65
C THR A 148 7.95 -14.95 -5.17
N ASP A 149 7.40 -14.22 -4.21
CA ASP A 149 8.04 -13.03 -3.68
C ASP A 149 9.29 -13.39 -2.86
N ILE A 150 9.24 -14.41 -2.00
CA ILE A 150 10.43 -14.93 -1.30
C ILE A 150 11.50 -15.32 -2.31
N TRP A 151 11.13 -16.04 -3.37
CA TRP A 151 12.08 -16.39 -4.42
C TRP A 151 12.69 -15.15 -5.09
N VAL A 152 11.88 -14.14 -5.44
CA VAL A 152 12.37 -12.92 -6.10
C VAL A 152 13.25 -12.08 -5.17
N PHE A 153 12.88 -11.91 -3.90
CA PHE A 153 13.64 -11.11 -2.94
C PHE A 153 14.89 -11.83 -2.42
N CYS A 154 14.90 -13.16 -2.41
CA CYS A 154 16.04 -13.94 -1.92
C CYS A 154 17.01 -14.39 -3.03
N THR A 155 16.62 -14.39 -4.30
CA THR A 155 17.48 -14.89 -5.39
C THR A 155 18.04 -13.78 -6.28
N GLN A 156 19.36 -13.63 -6.25
CA GLN A 156 20.18 -12.75 -7.11
C GLN A 156 19.74 -11.28 -7.06
N VAL A 157 20.24 -10.53 -6.07
CA VAL A 157 20.21 -9.07 -6.09
C VAL A 157 21.57 -8.60 -6.59
N ASP A 158 21.69 -8.42 -7.91
CA ASP A 158 22.93 -7.91 -8.48
C ASP A 158 23.07 -6.43 -8.14
N VAL A 159 24.20 -6.05 -7.55
CA VAL A 159 24.54 -4.64 -7.30
C VAL A 159 25.38 -4.10 -8.45
N PRO A 160 25.39 -2.77 -8.70
CA PRO A 160 26.22 -2.17 -9.73
C PRO A 160 27.71 -2.53 -9.58
N PRO A 161 28.47 -2.56 -10.68
CA PRO A 161 29.91 -2.81 -10.64
C PRO A 161 30.65 -1.74 -9.82
N ARG A 162 31.81 -2.10 -9.26
CA ARG A 162 32.59 -1.23 -8.36
C ARG A 162 32.96 0.11 -8.98
N ASP A 163 33.19 0.15 -10.29
CA ASP A 163 33.59 1.35 -11.02
C ASP A 163 32.54 2.46 -10.98
N PHE A 164 31.26 2.09 -10.96
CA PHE A 164 30.17 3.05 -10.81
C PHE A 164 30.30 3.85 -9.50
N TYR A 165 30.69 3.19 -8.41
CA TYR A 165 30.90 3.83 -7.11
C TYR A 165 32.15 4.70 -7.09
N LEU A 166 33.21 4.32 -7.82
CA LEU A 166 34.44 5.10 -7.95
C LEU A 166 34.20 6.42 -8.71
N VAL A 167 33.46 6.37 -9.81
CA VAL A 167 33.16 7.57 -10.62
C VAL A 167 32.22 8.53 -9.89
N GLN A 168 31.23 8.02 -9.17
CA GLN A 168 30.26 8.84 -8.43
C GLN A 168 30.84 9.43 -7.12
N GLY A 169 31.92 8.86 -6.58
CA GLY A 169 32.43 9.18 -5.25
C GLY A 169 31.55 8.61 -4.13
N GLY A 170 30.96 7.44 -4.35
CA GLY A 170 29.97 6.80 -3.48
C GLY A 170 28.52 7.05 -3.91
N SER A 171 27.65 6.10 -3.58
CA SER A 171 26.21 6.17 -3.90
C SER A 171 25.40 5.34 -2.89
N GLY A 172 24.07 5.39 -3.01
CA GLY A 172 23.20 4.46 -2.30
C GLY A 172 23.34 3.04 -2.81
N CYS A 173 22.98 2.07 -1.98
CA CYS A 173 23.10 0.65 -2.29
C CYS A 173 21.91 0.14 -3.12
N PHE A 174 21.68 0.75 -4.29
CA PHE A 174 20.62 0.36 -5.21
C PHE A 174 21.00 -0.93 -5.96
N PRO A 175 20.05 -1.84 -6.20
CA PRO A 175 20.29 -2.98 -7.07
C PRO A 175 20.35 -2.53 -8.53
N ASN A 176 21.09 -3.28 -9.34
CA ASN A 176 21.25 -3.04 -10.76
C ASN A 176 20.04 -3.58 -11.53
N TYR A 177 19.04 -2.72 -11.74
CA TYR A 177 17.89 -3.04 -12.60
C TYR A 177 18.17 -2.88 -14.10
N GLY A 178 19.33 -2.32 -14.46
CA GLY A 178 19.67 -1.97 -15.84
C GLY A 178 20.24 -3.13 -16.66
N ASP A 179 20.64 -4.24 -16.01
CA ASP A 179 21.02 -5.43 -16.76
C ASP A 179 19.78 -5.97 -17.48
N GLY A 180 19.90 -6.11 -18.81
CA GLY A 180 18.86 -6.69 -19.65
C GLY A 180 18.38 -8.02 -19.09
N PHE A 181 19.24 -8.77 -18.38
CA PHE A 181 18.83 -10.01 -17.71
C PHE A 181 17.81 -9.80 -16.58
N MET A 182 17.91 -8.74 -15.77
CA MET A 182 16.92 -8.42 -14.72
C MET A 182 15.63 -7.87 -15.29
N ALA A 183 15.72 -7.00 -16.30
CA ALA A 183 14.55 -6.51 -17.02
C ALA A 183 13.81 -7.65 -17.75
N LEU A 184 14.54 -8.60 -18.35
CA LEU A 184 14.00 -9.78 -19.04
C LEU A 184 13.47 -10.83 -18.06
N ARG A 185 14.03 -10.92 -16.84
CA ARG A 185 13.50 -11.77 -15.76
C ARG A 185 12.12 -11.31 -15.30
N ILE A 186 11.79 -10.04 -15.51
CA ILE A 186 10.46 -9.46 -15.23
C ILE A 186 9.63 -9.32 -16.51
N GLY A 187 10.26 -9.18 -17.68
CA GLY A 187 9.65 -8.96 -19.00
C GLY A 187 9.62 -10.16 -19.95
N TRP A 188 8.40 -10.63 -20.23
CA TRP A 188 7.81 -11.54 -21.25
C TRP A 188 8.62 -12.33 -22.32
N HIS A 189 9.91 -12.14 -22.61
CA HIS A 189 10.48 -12.60 -23.89
C HIS A 189 11.08 -14.02 -23.94
N ASN A 190 10.78 -14.92 -23.00
CA ASN A 190 10.99 -16.35 -23.25
C ASN A 190 9.95 -17.19 -22.50
N LYS A 191 9.59 -18.33 -23.08
CA LYS A 191 8.40 -19.17 -22.82
C LYS A 191 8.23 -19.75 -21.39
N SER A 192 8.76 -19.12 -20.33
CA SER A 192 8.62 -19.57 -18.94
C SER A 192 8.67 -18.45 -17.90
N GLN A 193 7.66 -17.57 -17.98
CA GLN A 193 6.99 -16.84 -16.88
C GLN A 193 7.47 -15.41 -16.51
N PRO A 194 6.58 -14.41 -16.59
CA PRO A 194 6.64 -13.17 -15.80
C PRO A 194 5.96 -13.41 -14.43
N ARG A 195 6.72 -13.62 -13.34
CA ARG A 195 6.18 -14.26 -12.11
C ARG A 195 5.62 -13.31 -11.06
N SER A 196 6.39 -12.39 -10.49
CA SER A 196 5.98 -11.74 -9.22
C SER A 196 4.93 -10.65 -9.39
N GLN A 197 5.18 -9.64 -10.22
CA GLN A 197 4.24 -8.52 -10.38
C GLN A 197 2.92 -8.97 -11.01
N LEU A 198 2.97 -9.86 -12.01
CA LEU A 198 1.77 -10.43 -12.59
C LEU A 198 1.02 -11.32 -11.58
N ALA A 199 1.71 -12.10 -10.75
CA ALA A 199 1.07 -12.88 -9.69
C ALA A 199 0.38 -12.00 -8.66
N ALA A 200 0.99 -10.87 -8.28
CA ALA A 200 0.37 -9.90 -7.38
C ALA A 200 -0.92 -9.32 -8.00
N ILE A 201 -0.84 -8.85 -9.25
CA ILE A 201 -2.02 -8.35 -9.98
C ILE A 201 -3.09 -9.43 -10.12
N LEU A 202 -2.70 -10.67 -10.45
CA LEU A 202 -3.62 -11.78 -10.58
C LEU A 202 -4.31 -12.10 -9.25
N MET A 203 -3.58 -12.07 -8.14
CA MET A 203 -4.13 -12.26 -6.79
C MET A 203 -5.15 -11.17 -6.46
N ASP A 204 -4.82 -9.91 -6.75
CA ASP A 204 -5.74 -8.79 -6.52
C ASP A 204 -6.99 -8.89 -7.40
N LEU A 205 -6.83 -9.27 -8.68
CA LEU A 205 -7.94 -9.49 -9.60
C LEU A 205 -8.82 -10.66 -9.16
N VAL A 206 -8.23 -11.78 -8.73
CA VAL A 206 -8.98 -12.93 -8.19
C VAL A 206 -9.73 -12.52 -6.93
N SER A 207 -9.10 -11.78 -6.02
CA SER A 207 -9.74 -11.27 -4.80
C SER A 207 -10.89 -10.32 -5.13
N LEU A 208 -10.70 -9.40 -6.07
CA LEU A 208 -11.73 -8.49 -6.56
C LEU A 208 -12.91 -9.26 -7.18
N VAL A 209 -12.65 -10.24 -8.05
CA VAL A 209 -13.68 -11.06 -8.68
C VAL A 209 -14.47 -11.86 -7.64
N VAL A 210 -13.78 -12.48 -6.66
CA VAL A 210 -14.44 -13.19 -5.56
C VAL A 210 -15.36 -12.27 -4.77
N VAL A 211 -14.88 -11.07 -4.42
CA VAL A 211 -15.68 -10.06 -3.71
C VAL A 211 -16.89 -9.66 -4.56
N VAL A 212 -16.71 -9.28 -5.82
CA VAL A 212 -17.79 -8.88 -6.74
C VAL A 212 -18.85 -9.96 -6.88
N ILE A 213 -18.46 -11.23 -7.08
CA ILE A 213 -19.40 -12.36 -7.16
C ILE A 213 -20.21 -12.49 -5.86
N GLN A 214 -19.56 -12.32 -4.70
CA GLN A 214 -20.27 -12.38 -3.41
C GLN A 214 -21.20 -11.19 -3.21
N CYS A 215 -20.79 -9.98 -3.61
CA CYS A 215 -21.65 -8.80 -3.58
C CYS A 215 -22.89 -9.01 -4.45
N GLN A 216 -22.73 -9.55 -5.66
CA GLN A 216 -23.84 -9.88 -6.56
C GLN A 216 -24.78 -10.93 -5.96
N ARG A 217 -24.24 -11.96 -5.30
CA ARG A 217 -25.04 -12.98 -4.60
C ARG A 217 -25.81 -12.42 -3.40
N MET A 218 -25.22 -11.48 -2.66
CA MET A 218 -25.85 -10.86 -1.49
C MET A 218 -26.91 -9.81 -1.87
N ARG A 219 -26.84 -9.24 -3.08
CA ARG A 219 -27.79 -8.22 -3.57
C ARG A 219 -29.26 -8.67 -3.54
N GLY A 220 -29.53 -9.98 -3.53
CA GLY A 220 -30.88 -10.53 -3.40
C GLY A 220 -31.44 -10.61 -1.97
N ARG A 221 -30.69 -10.19 -0.94
CA ARG A 221 -31.13 -10.19 0.47
C ARG A 221 -31.12 -8.76 1.00
N ASP A 222 -32.30 -8.18 1.24
CA ASP A 222 -32.53 -6.77 1.60
C ASP A 222 -31.92 -6.31 2.93
N VAL A 223 -30.60 -6.15 2.99
CA VAL A 223 -29.93 -5.55 4.16
C VAL A 223 -29.17 -4.31 3.70
N SER A 224 -29.80 -3.13 3.87
CA SER A 224 -29.25 -1.82 3.49
C SER A 224 -27.87 -1.53 4.10
N LEU A 225 -27.63 -2.05 5.31
CA LEU A 225 -26.38 -1.95 6.05
C LEU A 225 -25.22 -2.67 5.32
N GLY A 226 -25.49 -3.90 4.85
CA GLY A 226 -24.50 -4.72 4.16
C GLY A 226 -24.03 -4.07 2.86
N THR A 227 -24.93 -3.39 2.15
CA THR A 227 -24.62 -2.70 0.89
C THR A 227 -23.62 -1.57 1.08
N TYR A 228 -23.71 -0.79 2.15
CA TYR A 228 -22.76 0.30 2.40
C TYR A 228 -21.35 -0.24 2.70
N PHE A 229 -21.27 -1.20 3.61
CA PHE A 229 -20.02 -1.86 3.97
C PHE A 229 -19.36 -2.54 2.76
N VAL A 230 -20.16 -3.19 1.92
CA VAL A 230 -19.72 -3.81 0.67
C VAL A 230 -19.20 -2.76 -0.33
N ASN A 231 -19.91 -1.66 -0.53
CA ASN A 231 -19.48 -0.62 -1.47
C ASN A 231 -18.17 0.04 -1.06
N GLN A 232 -17.98 0.29 0.24
CA GLN A 232 -16.73 0.84 0.75
C GLN A 232 -15.57 -0.15 0.56
N GLY A 233 -15.77 -1.41 0.94
CA GLY A 233 -14.76 -2.45 0.74
C GLY A 233 -14.43 -2.69 -0.74
N LEU A 234 -15.42 -2.66 -1.63
CA LEU A 234 -15.22 -2.82 -3.07
C LEU A 234 -14.41 -1.66 -3.68
N SER A 235 -14.69 -0.43 -3.26
CA SER A 235 -13.94 0.76 -3.68
C SER A 235 -12.45 0.62 -3.39
N ALA A 236 -12.11 0.06 -2.21
CA ALA A 236 -10.74 -0.25 -1.85
C ALA A 236 -10.03 -1.19 -2.83
N PHE A 237 -10.67 -2.33 -3.14
CA PHE A 237 -10.09 -3.33 -4.03
C PHE A 237 -9.88 -2.78 -5.43
N ILE A 238 -10.83 -1.98 -5.93
CA ILE A 238 -10.69 -1.32 -7.23
C ILE A 238 -9.51 -0.36 -7.21
N PHE A 239 -9.41 0.48 -6.18
CA PHE A 239 -8.33 1.45 -6.09
C PHE A 239 -6.94 0.79 -6.01
N VAL A 240 -6.79 -0.24 -5.16
CA VAL A 240 -5.54 -1.02 -5.06
C VAL A 240 -5.19 -1.69 -6.38
N ALA A 241 -6.18 -2.30 -7.06
CA ALA A 241 -5.97 -2.89 -8.37
C ALA A 241 -5.50 -1.85 -9.41
N LEU A 242 -6.09 -0.65 -9.43
CA LEU A 242 -5.67 0.44 -10.33
C LEU A 242 -4.23 0.90 -10.05
N VAL A 243 -3.86 1.05 -8.78
CA VAL A 243 -2.48 1.39 -8.39
C VAL A 243 -1.52 0.31 -8.86
N ASN A 244 -1.84 -0.98 -8.65
CA ASN A 244 -0.99 -2.09 -9.06
C ASN A 244 -0.91 -2.24 -10.59
N ILE A 245 -1.98 -1.92 -11.32
CA ILE A 245 -1.96 -1.84 -12.80
C ILE A 245 -1.08 -0.68 -13.28
N GLY A 246 -1.25 0.52 -12.70
CA GLY A 246 -0.44 1.70 -13.05
C GLY A 246 1.04 1.47 -12.77
N ALA A 247 1.34 0.84 -11.64
CA ALA A 247 2.68 0.36 -11.28
C ALA A 247 3.27 -0.58 -12.32
N ALA A 248 2.50 -1.58 -12.77
CA ALA A 248 2.93 -2.51 -13.80
C ALA A 248 3.17 -1.81 -15.14
N ILE A 249 2.29 -0.90 -15.56
CA ILE A 249 2.45 -0.13 -16.80
C ILE A 249 3.74 0.70 -16.74
N ALA A 250 3.99 1.40 -15.62
CA ALA A 250 5.20 2.18 -15.45
C ALA A 250 6.46 1.30 -15.45
N PHE A 251 6.36 0.09 -14.87
CA PHE A 251 7.44 -0.88 -14.89
C PHE A 251 7.73 -1.43 -16.31
N PHE A 252 6.70 -1.62 -17.14
CA PHE A 252 6.83 -2.23 -18.47
C PHE A 252 7.04 -1.25 -19.63
N ARG A 253 7.15 0.07 -19.38
CA ARG A 253 7.23 1.08 -20.45
C ARG A 253 8.63 1.12 -21.11
N PRO A 254 8.81 0.68 -22.38
CA PRO A 254 10.07 0.85 -23.11
C PRO A 254 10.26 2.32 -23.52
N PRO A 255 11.50 2.82 -23.76
CA PRO A 255 12.81 2.14 -23.78
C PRO A 255 13.59 2.26 -22.46
N ARG A 256 13.00 2.83 -21.41
CA ARG A 256 13.70 3.16 -20.15
C ARG A 256 13.61 2.02 -19.15
N PHE A 257 14.28 0.91 -19.44
CA PHE A 257 14.41 -0.22 -18.50
C PHE A 257 15.20 0.14 -17.22
N HIS A 258 15.76 1.35 -17.13
CA HIS A 258 16.60 1.80 -16.03
C HIS A 258 15.87 2.34 -14.79
N THR A 259 14.54 2.52 -14.81
CA THR A 259 13.85 3.20 -13.70
C THR A 259 13.30 2.26 -12.63
N GLY A 260 13.99 1.16 -12.29
CA GLY A 260 13.63 0.31 -11.12
C GLY A 260 13.52 1.09 -9.78
N ILE A 261 13.87 2.37 -9.81
CA ILE A 261 13.49 3.47 -8.91
C ILE A 261 11.99 3.53 -8.56
N GLY A 262 11.10 3.11 -9.47
CA GLY A 262 9.67 3.04 -9.19
C GLY A 262 9.29 1.91 -8.23
N LEU A 263 10.14 0.89 -8.05
CA LEU A 263 9.79 -0.32 -7.31
C LEU A 263 9.58 -0.05 -5.80
N PRO A 264 10.45 0.71 -5.10
CA PRO A 264 10.17 1.18 -3.75
C PRO A 264 8.90 2.04 -3.67
N LEU A 265 8.67 2.92 -4.65
CA LEU A 265 7.46 3.76 -4.68
C LEU A 265 6.20 2.88 -4.74
N ILE A 266 6.18 1.87 -5.62
CA ILE A 266 5.07 0.94 -5.80
C ILE A 266 4.81 0.15 -4.52
N LEU A 267 5.85 -0.45 -3.93
CA LEU A 267 5.71 -1.22 -2.69
C LEU A 267 5.14 -0.37 -1.57
N VAL A 268 5.54 0.89 -1.48
CA VAL A 268 5.18 1.77 -0.36
C VAL A 268 3.81 2.37 -0.57
N VAL A 269 3.49 2.82 -1.78
CA VAL A 269 2.16 3.34 -2.11
C VAL A 269 1.12 2.26 -1.88
N SER A 270 1.34 1.02 -2.35
CA SER A 270 0.38 -0.06 -2.13
C SER A 270 0.19 -0.38 -0.64
N ASN A 271 1.26 -0.34 0.16
CA ASN A 271 1.18 -0.52 1.62
C ASN A 271 0.43 0.62 2.32
N LEU A 272 0.78 1.87 2.02
CA LEU A 272 0.11 3.06 2.57
C LEU A 272 -1.39 3.05 2.26
N MET A 273 -1.75 2.77 1.01
CA MET A 273 -3.14 2.74 0.59
C MET A 273 -3.92 1.65 1.30
N ASN A 274 -3.35 0.45 1.44
CA ASN A 274 -3.96 -0.63 2.19
C ASN A 274 -4.18 -0.27 3.67
N VAL A 275 -3.22 0.41 4.31
CA VAL A 275 -3.35 0.87 5.71
C VAL A 275 -4.41 1.96 5.85
N ILE A 276 -4.42 2.96 4.95
CA ILE A 276 -5.38 4.07 4.96
C ILE A 276 -6.78 3.55 4.79
N VAL A 277 -7.02 2.77 3.72
CA VAL A 277 -8.33 2.15 3.48
C VAL A 277 -8.73 1.30 4.67
N PHE A 278 -7.81 0.52 5.24
CA PHE A 278 -8.14 -0.30 6.38
C PHE A 278 -8.56 0.48 7.61
N PHE A 279 -7.88 1.59 7.87
CA PHE A 279 -8.25 2.49 8.93
C PHE A 279 -9.64 3.10 8.68
N LEU A 280 -9.97 3.46 7.44
CA LEU A 280 -11.30 3.95 7.06
C LEU A 280 -12.38 2.89 7.30
N ASP A 281 -12.15 1.64 6.93
CA ASP A 281 -13.13 0.56 7.14
C ASP A 281 -13.38 0.31 8.63
N ILE A 282 -12.33 0.36 9.46
CA ILE A 282 -12.47 0.29 10.92
C ILE A 282 -13.28 1.47 11.44
N LEU A 283 -12.98 2.69 11.00
CA LEU A 283 -13.69 3.89 11.45
C LEU A 283 -15.17 3.80 11.11
N THR A 284 -15.51 3.38 9.90
CA THR A 284 -16.91 3.18 9.50
C THR A 284 -17.59 2.13 10.38
N TYR A 285 -16.93 0.98 10.59
CA TYR A 285 -17.48 -0.10 11.41
C TYR A 285 -17.77 0.34 12.86
N PHE A 286 -16.83 1.08 13.48
CA PHE A 286 -17.03 1.60 14.83
C PHE A 286 -18.10 2.69 14.89
N ASN A 287 -18.18 3.56 13.89
CA ASN A 287 -19.20 4.60 13.84
C ASN A 287 -20.60 3.98 13.74
N GLU A 288 -20.72 2.90 12.98
CA GLU A 288 -21.96 2.14 12.82
C GLU A 288 -22.36 1.38 14.11
N GLN A 289 -21.42 0.71 14.77
CA GLN A 289 -21.65 0.08 16.09
C GLN A 289 -22.09 1.10 17.14
N TYR A 290 -21.49 2.29 17.14
CA TYR A 290 -21.87 3.37 18.04
C TYR A 290 -23.30 3.88 17.76
N PHE A 291 -23.67 3.98 16.48
CA PHE A 291 -25.01 4.37 16.06
C PHE A 291 -26.08 3.34 16.44
N GLN A 292 -25.79 2.04 16.29
CA GLN A 292 -26.70 0.96 16.71
C GLN A 292 -26.91 0.95 18.23
N ASN A 293 -25.86 1.14 19.01
CA ASN A 293 -26.00 1.21 20.48
C ASN A 293 -26.78 2.46 20.92
N SER A 294 -26.62 3.59 20.22
CA SER A 294 -27.36 4.82 20.51
C SER A 294 -28.85 4.71 20.15
N THR A 295 -29.19 4.06 19.04
CA THR A 295 -30.58 3.80 18.66
C THR A 295 -31.26 2.79 19.59
N ALA A 296 -30.57 1.72 19.99
CA ALA A 296 -31.09 0.76 20.98
C ALA A 296 -31.40 1.43 22.32
N THR A 297 -30.54 2.34 22.78
CA THR A 297 -30.74 3.10 24.03
C THR A 297 -31.91 4.10 23.90
N SER A 298 -32.08 4.73 22.74
CA SER A 298 -33.20 5.63 22.45
C SER A 298 -34.56 4.89 22.39
N THR A 299 -34.61 3.67 21.85
CA THR A 299 -35.82 2.83 21.91
C THR A 299 -36.17 2.33 23.31
N GLY A 300 -35.17 2.23 24.21
CA GLY A 300 -35.42 2.02 25.64
C GLY A 300 -36.10 3.22 26.31
N TYR A 301 -35.72 4.44 25.91
CA TYR A 301 -36.32 5.68 26.44
C TYR A 301 -37.68 6.02 25.83
N THR A 302 -38.00 5.58 24.61
CA THR A 302 -39.36 5.78 24.05
C THR A 302 -40.41 4.82 24.61
N ASN A 303 -40.01 3.70 25.21
CA ASN A 303 -40.94 2.85 25.98
C ASN A 303 -41.13 3.35 27.43
N ALA A 304 -40.11 3.99 28.04
CA ALA A 304 -40.29 4.73 29.31
C ALA A 304 -41.11 6.02 29.11
N ASN A 305 -40.93 6.71 27.98
CA ASN A 305 -41.72 7.88 27.63
C ASN A 305 -43.09 7.53 27.05
N ARG A 306 -43.39 6.32 26.56
CA ARG A 306 -44.78 5.91 26.26
C ARG A 306 -45.60 5.62 27.52
N ALA A 307 -44.96 5.28 28.64
CA ALA A 307 -45.63 5.23 29.94
C ALA A 307 -45.87 6.64 30.53
N ILE A 308 -45.06 7.64 30.17
CA ILE A 308 -45.21 9.03 30.66
C ILE A 308 -46.02 9.91 29.68
N THR A 309 -46.03 9.61 28.38
CA THR A 309 -46.82 10.35 27.36
C THR A 309 -48.30 9.94 27.36
N ALA A 310 -48.69 8.88 28.08
CA ALA A 310 -50.08 8.59 28.41
C ALA A 310 -50.60 9.33 29.66
N ALA A 311 -49.74 10.05 30.38
CA ALA A 311 -50.10 10.82 31.59
C ALA A 311 -50.07 12.35 31.37
N PHE A 312 -49.70 12.83 30.18
CA PHE A 312 -49.66 14.27 29.86
C PHE A 312 -50.37 14.58 28.53
N GLN A 313 -51.63 14.15 28.43
CA GLN A 313 -52.63 14.78 27.56
C GLN A 313 -53.62 15.57 28.41
N PHE A 314 -53.16 16.63 29.08
CA PHE A 314 -54.00 17.76 29.52
C PHE A 314 -53.11 18.87 30.11
N SER A 315 -52.47 19.69 29.27
CA SER A 315 -52.38 21.13 29.49
C SER A 315 -51.69 21.83 28.30
N ALA A 316 -52.51 22.58 27.58
CA ALA A 316 -52.29 23.82 26.84
C ALA A 316 -50.85 24.32 26.52
N ALA A 317 -50.68 24.60 25.21
CA ALA A 317 -50.39 25.90 24.60
C ALA A 317 -49.13 26.73 24.96
N CYS A 318 -48.54 27.26 23.87
CA CYS A 318 -47.66 28.42 23.80
C CYS A 318 -46.27 28.33 24.46
N THR A 319 -45.24 28.11 23.64
CA THR A 319 -44.22 29.15 23.36
C THR A 319 -43.22 28.71 22.29
N ARG A 320 -42.92 29.64 21.37
CA ARG A 320 -41.80 29.61 20.43
C ARG A 320 -40.47 29.68 21.18
N GLY A 321 -39.45 28.99 20.66
CA GLY A 321 -38.03 29.28 20.96
C GLY A 321 -37.10 28.48 20.04
N PRO A 322 -36.09 29.10 19.41
CA PRO A 322 -35.19 28.42 18.48
C PRO A 322 -34.02 27.79 19.25
N THR A 323 -33.87 26.47 19.18
CA THR A 323 -32.68 25.79 19.71
C THR A 323 -31.63 25.63 18.62
N THR A 324 -30.75 26.62 18.57
CA THR A 324 -29.41 26.54 18.01
C THR A 324 -28.64 25.45 18.78
N ASN A 325 -28.44 24.27 18.18
CA ASN A 325 -27.36 23.39 18.63
C ASN A 325 -26.76 22.63 17.45
N ARG A 326 -25.84 23.34 16.79
CA ARG A 326 -25.04 22.84 15.67
C ARG A 326 -23.91 22.02 16.29
N ASN A 327 -24.15 20.73 16.51
CA ASN A 327 -23.09 19.74 16.66
C ASN A 327 -22.27 19.75 15.36
N ARG A 328 -21.24 20.60 15.29
CA ARG A 328 -20.16 20.47 14.31
C ARG A 328 -19.38 19.21 14.66
N PHE A 329 -19.91 18.08 14.21
CA PHE A 329 -19.07 16.93 13.93
C PHE A 329 -18.00 17.41 12.95
N VAL A 330 -16.74 17.12 13.29
CA VAL A 330 -15.61 17.28 12.37
C VAL A 330 -15.88 16.30 11.23
N GLU A 331 -16.57 16.79 10.21
CA GLU A 331 -16.61 16.18 8.89
C GLU A 331 -15.17 16.24 8.39
N VAL A 332 -14.42 15.17 8.65
CA VAL A 332 -13.09 14.99 8.05
C VAL A 332 -13.36 14.93 6.56
N ASP A 333 -12.99 15.99 5.85
CA ASP A 333 -13.26 16.12 4.43
C ASP A 333 -12.40 15.11 3.66
N TYR A 334 -12.93 13.89 3.52
CA TYR A 334 -12.27 12.76 2.84
C TYR A 334 -11.88 13.10 1.40
N ARG A 335 -12.53 14.10 0.79
CA ARG A 335 -12.17 14.65 -0.52
C ARG A 335 -10.77 15.25 -0.52
N ILE A 336 -10.31 15.79 0.61
CA ILE A 336 -8.98 16.38 0.73
C ILE A 336 -7.89 15.29 0.66
N TYR A 337 -8.04 14.19 1.39
CA TYR A 337 -7.08 13.07 1.38
C TYR A 337 -7.01 12.35 0.02
N LEU A 338 -8.17 12.07 -0.59
CA LEU A 338 -8.25 11.52 -1.94
C LEU A 338 -7.69 12.48 -2.99
N SER A 339 -7.95 13.79 -2.87
CA SER A 339 -7.41 14.83 -3.77
C SER A 339 -5.89 14.97 -3.64
N TYR A 340 -5.32 14.91 -2.43
CA TYR A 340 -3.86 14.93 -2.26
C TYR A 340 -3.19 13.66 -2.80
N SER A 341 -3.79 12.48 -2.58
CA SER A 341 -3.27 11.22 -3.12
C SER A 341 -3.32 11.20 -4.65
N PHE A 342 -4.42 11.68 -5.25
CA PHE A 342 -4.57 11.76 -6.71
C PHE A 342 -3.65 12.81 -7.33
N ARG A 343 -3.50 14.00 -6.71
CA ARG A 343 -2.57 15.03 -7.19
C ARG A 343 -1.11 14.56 -7.09
N PHE A 344 -0.76 13.84 -6.02
CA PHE A 344 0.57 13.25 -5.87
C PHE A 344 0.84 12.20 -6.95
N LEU A 345 -0.12 11.29 -7.20
CA LEU A 345 -0.02 10.30 -8.28
C LEU A 345 0.05 10.95 -9.67
N HIS A 346 -0.75 11.99 -9.94
CA HIS A 346 -0.73 12.74 -11.21
C HIS A 346 0.54 13.60 -11.40
N SER A 347 1.23 13.98 -10.33
CA SER A 347 2.54 14.63 -10.44
C SER A 347 3.67 13.63 -10.69
N PHE A 348 3.43 12.33 -10.48
CA PHE A 348 4.42 11.26 -10.59
C PHE A 348 4.31 10.44 -11.88
N PHE A 349 3.10 10.26 -12.41
CA PHE A 349 2.80 9.57 -13.67
C PHE A 349 2.40 10.58 -14.74
#